data_AF-A0A8S3D721-F1
#
_entry.id   AF-A0A8S3D721-F1
#
_cell.length_a   1.000
_cell.length_b   1.000
_cell.length_c   1.000
_cell.angle_alpha   90.00
_cell.angle_beta   90.00
_cell.angle_gamma   90.00
#
_symmetry.space_group_name_H-M   'P 1'
#
loop_
_entity.id
_entity.type
_entity.pdbx_description
1 polymer ?
#
loop_
_entity_poly.entity_id
_entity_poly.type
_entity_poly.pdbx_seq_one_letter_code
_entity_poly.pdbx_strand_id
1 'polypeptide(L)'
;MLSPAEYNKITWQLEHIPATITGRPRQNLCNKLKRKLHEHEFASRFPPFQPYHYQQYFINYNTSEQTLQHLIEAVKNSTSFTLDTESVCIPYQPNKHALIQLQVIQENLFSYIILIEVCHLPHENTENFELIRELFGYLFDPNNDIYVWGSIDELEKFMELHLFSSNQIYRSNNINSQDYFKNYWHDHHPHQL
;
A
#
# COMPACT_ATOMS: atom_id res chain seq x y z
N MET A 1 2.08 -1.68 22.46
CA MET A 1 2.65 -2.83 23.19
C MET A 1 1.99 -2.89 24.56
N LEU A 2 1.60 -4.08 25.05
CA LEU A 2 0.94 -4.21 26.35
C LEU A 2 1.93 -3.94 27.48
N SER A 3 1.52 -3.21 28.50
CA SER A 3 2.24 -3.15 29.77
C SER A 3 2.17 -4.51 30.48
N PRO A 4 3.09 -4.82 31.42
CA PRO A 4 3.04 -6.06 32.20
C PRO A 4 1.70 -6.28 32.92
N ALA A 5 1.09 -5.21 33.43
CA ALA A 5 -0.21 -5.28 34.09
C ALA A 5 -1.35 -5.66 33.13
N GLU A 6 -1.33 -5.12 31.90
CA GLU A 6 -2.32 -5.45 30.88
C GLU A 6 -2.16 -6.87 30.35
N TYR A 7 -0.91 -7.32 30.14
CA TYR A 7 -0.61 -8.69 29.73
C TYR A 7 -1.14 -9.71 30.75
N ASN A 8 -0.82 -9.50 32.03
CA ASN A 8 -1.27 -10.36 33.12
C ASN A 8 -2.80 -10.36 33.25
N LYS A 9 -3.44 -9.19 33.09
CA LYS A 9 -4.90 -9.06 33.11
C LYS A 9 -5.55 -9.86 31.98
N ILE A 10 -5.04 -9.78 30.75
CA ILE A 10 -5.59 -10.50 29.60
C ILE A 10 -5.41 -12.01 29.75
N THR A 11 -4.24 -12.44 30.23
CA THR A 11 -3.94 -13.86 30.50
C THR A 11 -4.90 -14.41 31.55
N TRP A 12 -5.05 -13.71 32.67
CA TRP A 12 -6.01 -14.09 33.71
C TRP A 12 -7.45 -14.15 33.19
N GLN A 13 -7.87 -13.18 32.37
CA GLN A 13 -9.21 -13.16 31.78
C GLN A 13 -9.47 -14.35 30.84
N LEU A 14 -8.46 -14.84 30.12
CA LEU A 14 -8.58 -16.03 29.27
C LEU A 14 -8.78 -17.30 30.10
N GLU A 15 -8.07 -17.40 31.23
CA GLU A 15 -8.17 -18.53 32.16
C GLU A 15 -9.50 -18.51 32.94
N HIS A 16 -10.04 -17.32 33.21
CA HIS A 16 -11.18 -17.11 34.12
C HIS A 16 -12.43 -16.55 33.41
N ILE A 17 -12.71 -16.98 32.19
CA ILE A 17 -13.93 -16.54 31.48
C ILE A 17 -15.18 -17.06 32.21
N PRO A 18 -16.09 -16.17 32.65
CA PRO A 18 -17.28 -16.56 33.41
C PRO A 18 -18.08 -17.67 32.71
N ALA A 19 -18.52 -18.67 33.48
CA ALA A 19 -19.32 -19.78 32.98
C ALA A 19 -20.68 -19.33 32.40
N THR A 20 -21.15 -18.15 32.79
CA THR A 20 -22.35 -17.50 32.26
C THR A 20 -22.21 -17.05 30.81
N ILE A 21 -20.99 -16.90 30.30
CA ILE A 21 -20.71 -16.58 28.90
C ILE A 21 -20.44 -17.91 28.17
N THR A 22 -21.43 -18.35 27.38
CA THR A 22 -21.39 -19.60 26.62
C THR A 22 -21.53 -19.35 25.11
N GLY A 23 -21.26 -20.38 24.30
CA GLY A 23 -21.44 -20.33 22.85
C GLY A 23 -20.64 -19.24 22.13
N ARG A 24 -21.26 -18.57 21.16
CA ARG A 24 -20.62 -17.58 20.27
C ARG A 24 -20.01 -16.37 21.01
N PRO A 25 -20.67 -15.78 22.03
CA PRO A 25 -20.06 -14.74 22.86
C PRO A 25 -18.74 -15.15 23.52
N ARG A 26 -18.67 -16.40 24.03
CA ARG A 26 -17.45 -16.93 24.67
C ARG A 26 -16.32 -17.05 23.64
N GLN A 27 -16.62 -17.60 22.47
CA GLN A 27 -15.66 -17.78 21.40
C GLN A 27 -15.12 -16.44 20.90
N ASN A 28 -15.98 -15.44 20.70
CA ASN A 28 -15.57 -14.09 20.30
C ASN A 28 -14.64 -13.43 21.33
N LEU A 29 -14.94 -13.58 22.63
CA LEU A 29 -14.09 -13.06 23.69
C LEU A 29 -12.74 -13.77 23.73
N CYS A 30 -12.71 -15.10 23.67
CA CYS A 30 -11.48 -15.90 23.57
C CYS A 30 -10.61 -15.43 22.40
N ASN A 31 -11.20 -15.35 21.20
CA ASN A 31 -10.48 -14.96 19.99
C ASN A 31 -9.92 -13.53 20.12
N LYS A 32 -10.71 -12.60 20.67
CA LYS A 32 -10.27 -11.22 20.90
C LYS A 32 -9.07 -11.15 21.86
N LEU A 33 -9.13 -11.88 22.98
CA LEU A 33 -8.05 -11.87 23.98
C LEU A 33 -6.80 -12.56 23.47
N LYS A 34 -6.93 -13.74 22.82
CA LYS A 34 -5.82 -14.43 22.16
C LYS A 34 -5.16 -13.56 21.10
N ARG A 35 -5.95 -12.87 20.28
CA ARG A 35 -5.43 -11.94 19.27
C ARG A 35 -4.58 -10.83 19.90
N LYS A 36 -5.03 -10.22 21.01
CA LYS A 36 -4.25 -9.20 21.72
C LYS A 36 -2.90 -9.73 22.26
N LEU A 37 -2.88 -10.95 22.80
CA LEU A 37 -1.63 -11.56 23.24
C LEU A 37 -0.69 -11.84 22.08
N HIS A 38 -1.23 -12.32 20.96
CA HIS A 38 -0.47 -12.57 19.74
C HIS A 38 0.09 -11.28 19.12
N GLU A 39 -0.73 -10.24 19.00
CA GLU A 39 -0.31 -8.90 18.57
C GLU A 39 0.81 -8.35 19.48
N HIS A 40 0.72 -8.57 20.80
CA HIS A 40 1.78 -8.18 21.72
C HIS A 40 3.07 -8.97 21.53
N GLU A 41 2.98 -10.29 21.30
CA GLU A 41 4.12 -11.14 21.02
C GLU A 41 4.85 -10.64 19.76
N PHE A 42 4.12 -10.40 18.67
CA PHE A 42 4.65 -9.82 17.44
C PHE A 42 5.29 -8.45 17.70
N ALA A 43 4.57 -7.52 18.34
CA ALA A 43 5.08 -6.18 18.62
C ALA A 43 6.30 -6.16 19.56
N SER A 44 6.53 -7.23 20.32
CA SER A 44 7.71 -7.38 21.20
C SER A 44 8.88 -8.04 20.48
N ARG A 45 8.61 -8.91 19.49
CA ARG A 45 9.62 -9.61 18.69
C ARG A 45 10.15 -8.76 17.55
N PHE A 46 9.30 -7.93 16.96
CA PHE A 46 9.64 -7.09 15.83
C PHE A 46 9.67 -5.62 16.27
N PRO A 47 10.76 -4.88 15.99
CA PRO A 47 10.81 -3.46 16.29
C PRO A 47 9.64 -2.75 15.58
N PRO A 48 9.03 -1.72 16.20
CA PRO A 48 8.04 -0.91 15.53
C PRO A 48 8.64 -0.38 14.23
N PHE A 49 7.95 -0.58 13.12
CA PHE A 49 8.33 0.03 11.85
C PHE A 49 8.45 1.55 12.04
N GLN A 50 9.63 2.07 11.78
CA GLN A 50 9.87 3.51 11.70
C GLN A 50 9.98 3.84 10.21
N PRO A 51 9.04 4.61 9.64
CA PRO A 51 9.15 4.98 8.25
C PRO A 51 10.41 5.83 8.08
N TYR A 52 11.11 5.62 6.95
CA TYR A 52 12.09 6.59 6.49
C TYR A 52 11.41 7.93 6.26
N HIS A 53 12.17 9.02 6.33
CA HIS A 53 11.59 10.33 6.09
C HIS A 53 11.00 10.42 4.68
N TYR A 54 9.73 10.82 4.60
CA TYR A 54 9.03 10.99 3.34
C TYR A 54 8.25 12.29 3.30
N GLN A 55 8.00 12.77 2.07
CA GLN A 55 7.07 13.87 1.83
C GLN A 55 5.88 13.35 1.02
N GLN A 56 4.68 13.73 1.47
CA GLN A 56 3.44 13.27 0.87
C GLN A 56 2.81 14.36 -0.02
N TYR A 57 2.32 13.95 -1.19
CA TYR A 57 1.66 14.81 -2.16
C TYR A 57 0.32 14.19 -2.58
N PHE A 58 -0.68 15.04 -2.77
CA PHE A 58 -1.97 14.67 -3.33
C PHE A 58 -2.11 15.31 -4.71
N ILE A 59 -2.30 14.49 -5.73
CA ILE A 59 -2.52 14.91 -7.11
C ILE A 59 -4.03 14.88 -7.39
N ASN A 60 -4.59 16.05 -7.69
CA ASN A 60 -5.97 16.28 -8.09
C ASN A 60 -6.07 17.56 -8.96
N TYR A 61 -7.29 17.97 -9.29
CA TYR A 61 -7.57 19.11 -10.17
C TYR A 61 -7.05 20.47 -9.65
N ASN A 62 -6.71 20.59 -8.36
CA ASN A 62 -6.14 21.80 -7.77
C ASN A 62 -4.60 21.75 -7.67
N THR A 63 -3.96 20.65 -8.04
CA THR A 63 -2.49 20.55 -7.97
C THR A 63 -1.88 21.53 -8.96
N SER A 64 -0.88 22.29 -8.49
CA SER A 64 -0.21 23.29 -9.34
C SER A 64 0.78 22.63 -10.30
N GLU A 65 0.97 23.23 -11.48
CA GLU A 65 1.98 22.83 -12.46
C GLU A 65 3.37 22.74 -11.83
N GLN A 66 3.75 23.70 -10.98
CA GLN A 66 5.03 23.69 -10.26
C GLN A 66 5.20 22.45 -9.39
N THR A 67 4.13 22.00 -8.74
CA THR A 67 4.16 20.77 -7.93
C THR A 67 4.32 19.55 -8.83
N LEU A 68 3.60 19.49 -9.95
CA LEU A 68 3.71 18.39 -10.91
C LEU A 68 5.11 18.32 -11.53
N GLN A 69 5.68 19.45 -11.94
CA GLN A 69 7.06 19.55 -12.45
C GLN A 69 8.08 19.08 -11.41
N HIS A 70 7.92 19.48 -10.15
CA HIS A 70 8.78 19.00 -9.06
C HIS A 70 8.71 17.47 -8.91
N LEU A 71 7.51 16.89 -8.96
CA LEU A 71 7.33 15.45 -8.85
C LEU A 71 7.86 14.69 -10.08
N ILE A 72 7.72 15.26 -11.29
CA ILE A 72 8.33 14.72 -12.51
C ILE A 72 9.85 14.65 -12.36
N GLU A 73 10.48 15.72 -11.88
CA GLU A 73 11.93 15.71 -11.63
C GLU A 73 12.32 14.71 -10.54
N ALA A 74 11.51 14.52 -9.51
CA ALA A 74 11.76 13.48 -8.50
C ALA A 74 11.70 12.06 -9.11
N VAL A 75 10.74 11.79 -10.00
CA VAL A 75 10.61 10.51 -10.73
C VAL A 75 11.79 10.31 -11.68
N LYS A 76 12.18 11.32 -12.46
CA LYS A 76 13.32 11.24 -13.39
C LYS A 76 14.66 10.95 -12.71
N ASN A 77 14.80 11.38 -11.46
CA ASN A 77 16.01 11.19 -10.67
C ASN A 77 15.99 9.91 -9.81
N SER A 78 14.99 9.03 -10.00
CA SER A 78 14.89 7.74 -9.31
C SER A 78 14.75 6.61 -10.32
N THR A 79 15.15 5.41 -9.91
CA THR A 79 15.03 4.17 -10.67
C THR A 79 14.25 3.10 -9.90
N SER A 80 13.69 3.43 -8.74
CA SER A 80 13.03 2.47 -7.86
C SER A 80 11.74 3.06 -7.29
N PHE A 81 10.65 2.33 -7.49
CA PHE A 81 9.31 2.80 -7.20
C PHE A 81 8.47 1.72 -6.56
N THR A 82 7.57 2.08 -5.63
CA THR A 82 6.45 1.20 -5.30
C THR A 82 5.18 1.73 -5.92
N LEU A 83 4.30 0.84 -6.35
CA LEU A 83 3.02 1.21 -6.92
C LEU A 83 1.93 0.33 -6.32
N ASP A 84 0.85 0.98 -5.90
CA ASP A 84 -0.34 0.34 -5.35
C ASP A 84 -1.60 1.05 -5.85
N THR A 85 -2.73 0.35 -5.82
CA THR A 85 -4.01 0.90 -6.27
C THR A 85 -5.12 0.61 -5.28
N GLU A 86 -6.02 1.58 -5.12
CA GLU A 86 -7.23 1.40 -4.31
C GLU A 86 -8.46 1.54 -5.19
N SER A 87 -9.39 0.61 -4.99
CA SER A 87 -10.70 0.62 -5.64
C SER A 87 -11.80 0.63 -4.58
N VAL A 88 -12.82 1.47 -4.76
CA VAL A 88 -13.97 1.51 -3.86
C VAL A 88 -14.99 0.49 -4.34
N CYS A 89 -15.22 -0.54 -3.50
CA CYS A 89 -16.30 -1.48 -3.69
C CYS A 89 -17.62 -0.86 -3.20
N ILE A 90 -18.47 -0.44 -4.14
CA ILE A 90 -19.82 0.05 -3.83
C ILE A 90 -20.80 -1.12 -4.04
N PRO A 91 -21.60 -1.51 -3.04
CA PRO A 91 -22.61 -2.55 -3.21
C PRO A 91 -23.52 -2.26 -4.40
N TYR A 92 -23.72 -3.26 -5.27
CA TYR A 92 -24.59 -3.18 -6.45
C TYR A 92 -24.14 -2.19 -7.54
N GLN A 93 -22.90 -1.72 -7.51
CA GLN A 93 -22.28 -0.94 -8.58
C GLN A 93 -20.93 -1.54 -8.99
N PRO A 94 -20.47 -1.31 -10.22
CA PRO A 94 -19.08 -1.59 -10.59
C PRO A 94 -18.12 -0.88 -9.62
N ASN A 95 -17.02 -1.56 -9.28
CA ASN A 95 -15.96 -0.96 -8.48
C ASN A 95 -15.47 0.32 -9.16
N LYS A 96 -15.32 1.40 -8.40
CA LYS A 96 -14.78 2.65 -8.91
C LYS A 96 -13.31 2.74 -8.54
N HIS A 97 -12.48 3.05 -9.53
CA HIS A 97 -11.09 3.44 -9.33
C HIS A 97 -11.03 4.66 -8.42
N ALA A 98 -10.23 4.60 -7.35
CA ALA A 98 -10.23 5.64 -6.33
C ALA A 98 -8.86 6.31 -6.17
N LEU A 99 -7.80 5.51 -6.16
CA LEU A 99 -6.46 6.00 -5.87
C LEU A 99 -5.42 5.19 -6.64
N ILE A 100 -4.42 5.88 -7.17
CA ILE A 100 -3.11 5.29 -7.48
C ILE A 100 -2.13 5.84 -6.46
N GLN A 101 -1.39 4.96 -5.79
CA GLN A 101 -0.37 5.31 -4.81
C GLN A 101 1.00 4.99 -5.39
N LEU A 102 1.84 6.00 -5.51
CA LEU A 102 3.20 5.89 -6.01
C LEU A 102 4.18 6.29 -4.91
N GLN A 103 5.14 5.44 -4.60
CA GLN A 103 6.31 5.82 -3.81
C GLN A 103 7.51 5.99 -4.73
N VAL A 104 8.14 7.16 -4.71
CA VAL A 104 9.45 7.38 -5.31
C VAL A 104 10.51 7.10 -4.25
N ILE A 105 11.28 6.03 -4.43
CA ILE A 105 12.30 5.62 -3.47
C ILE A 105 13.60 6.36 -3.81
N GLN A 106 14.17 7.04 -2.82
CA GLN A 106 15.45 7.72 -2.94
C GLN A 106 16.36 7.27 -1.81
N GLU A 107 17.52 6.70 -2.13
CA GLU A 107 18.43 6.10 -1.13
C GLU A 107 19.04 7.13 -0.17
N ASN A 108 19.27 8.36 -0.66
CA ASN A 108 20.02 9.40 0.06
C ASN A 108 19.20 10.67 0.36
N LEU A 109 17.90 10.66 0.07
CA LEU A 109 16.99 11.81 0.19
C LEU A 109 15.65 11.37 0.77
N PHE A 110 14.73 12.33 0.96
CA PHE A 110 13.36 12.05 1.35
C PHE A 110 12.66 11.27 0.23
N SER A 111 12.07 10.12 0.56
CA SER A 111 11.19 9.44 -0.40
C SER A 111 9.91 10.25 -0.59
N TYR A 112 9.29 10.13 -1.76
CA TYR A 112 8.01 10.81 -2.04
C TYR A 112 6.89 9.80 -2.01
N ILE A 113 5.78 10.12 -1.34
CA ILE A 113 4.52 9.38 -1.43
C ILE A 113 3.54 10.25 -2.21
N ILE A 114 3.15 9.79 -3.38
CA ILE A 114 2.27 10.51 -4.32
C ILE A 114 0.95 9.76 -4.37
N LEU A 115 -0.13 10.43 -3.98
CA LEU A 115 -1.48 9.91 -3.95
C LEU A 115 -2.30 10.58 -5.06
N ILE A 116 -2.65 9.81 -6.09
CA ILE A 116 -3.33 10.33 -7.29
C ILE A 116 -4.82 10.01 -7.17
N GLU A 117 -5.61 11.04 -6.87
CA GLU A 117 -7.05 10.94 -6.64
C GLU A 117 -7.77 10.87 -7.99
N VAL A 118 -7.95 9.67 -8.53
CA VAL A 118 -8.38 9.48 -9.93
C VAL A 118 -9.77 10.05 -10.23
N CYS A 119 -10.67 10.09 -9.23
CA CYS A 119 -11.99 10.73 -9.34
C CYS A 119 -11.92 12.26 -9.42
N HIS A 120 -10.76 12.84 -9.15
CA HIS A 120 -10.53 14.28 -9.04
C HIS A 120 -9.42 14.74 -9.98
N LEU A 121 -9.15 13.99 -11.06
CA LEU A 121 -8.18 14.41 -12.07
C LEU A 121 -8.63 15.67 -12.80
N PRO A 122 -7.67 16.51 -13.25
CA PRO A 122 -7.99 17.60 -14.17
C PRO A 122 -8.49 17.05 -15.52
N HIS A 123 -9.14 17.91 -16.32
CA HIS A 123 -9.61 17.51 -17.64
C HIS A 123 -8.46 17.13 -18.58
N GLU A 124 -8.67 16.14 -19.45
CA GLU A 124 -7.66 15.60 -20.37
C GLU A 124 -6.97 16.64 -21.26
N ASN A 125 -7.69 17.72 -21.61
CA ASN A 125 -7.17 18.79 -22.46
C ASN A 125 -6.39 19.88 -21.70
N THR A 126 -6.01 19.64 -20.44
CA THR A 126 -5.29 20.61 -19.60
C THR A 126 -3.82 20.27 -19.49
N GLU A 127 -3.00 21.30 -19.31
CA GLU A 127 -1.55 21.15 -19.09
C GLU A 127 -1.25 20.30 -17.85
N ASN A 128 -2.02 20.46 -16.78
CA ASN A 128 -1.89 19.62 -15.59
C ASN A 128 -2.10 18.12 -15.90
N PHE A 129 -3.09 17.78 -16.73
CA PHE A 129 -3.31 16.39 -17.11
C PHE A 129 -2.13 15.83 -17.91
N GLU A 130 -1.60 16.63 -18.83
CA GLU A 130 -0.41 16.30 -19.62
C GLU A 130 0.81 16.05 -18.74
N LEU A 131 1.04 16.89 -17.71
CA LEU A 131 2.11 16.69 -16.73
C LEU A 131 1.92 15.40 -15.91
N ILE A 132 0.70 15.07 -15.51
CA ILE A 132 0.42 13.80 -14.81
C ILE A 132 0.73 12.62 -15.74
N ARG A 133 0.35 12.71 -17.02
CA ARG A 133 0.67 11.68 -18.03
C ARG A 133 2.18 11.56 -18.26
N GLU A 134 2.89 12.67 -18.32
CA GLU A 134 4.35 12.71 -18.42
C GLU A 134 5.02 12.03 -17.22
N LEU A 135 4.52 12.28 -16.00
CA LEU A 135 4.99 11.61 -14.78
C LEU A 135 4.91 10.09 -14.90
N PHE A 136 3.79 9.55 -15.37
CA PHE A 136 3.67 8.10 -15.63
C PHE A 136 4.55 7.63 -16.79
N GLY A 137 4.78 8.49 -17.79
CA GLY A 137 5.73 8.25 -18.87
C GLY A 137 7.14 7.93 -18.36
N TYR A 138 7.65 8.74 -17.43
CA TYR A 138 8.94 8.47 -16.79
C TYR A 138 8.89 7.32 -15.80
N LEU A 139 7.79 7.13 -15.07
CA LEU A 139 7.64 6.02 -14.13
C LEU A 139 7.82 4.67 -14.82
N PHE A 140 7.14 4.46 -15.94
CA PHE A 140 7.15 3.20 -16.70
C PHE A 140 8.33 3.10 -17.69
N ASP A 141 9.43 3.84 -17.46
CA ASP A 141 10.66 3.60 -18.21
C ASP A 141 11.16 2.16 -17.94
N PRO A 142 11.57 1.39 -18.98
CA PRO A 142 12.03 0.01 -18.80
C PRO A 142 13.26 -0.16 -17.90
N ASN A 143 14.01 0.92 -17.63
CA ASN A 143 15.16 0.91 -16.73
C ASN A 143 14.77 1.10 -15.25
N ASN A 144 13.50 1.35 -14.96
CA ASN A 144 13.00 1.51 -13.61
C ASN A 144 12.49 0.19 -13.02
N ASP A 145 12.80 -0.04 -11.75
CA ASP A 145 12.26 -1.13 -10.95
C ASP A 145 10.96 -0.70 -10.27
N ILE A 146 9.85 -1.36 -10.61
CA ILE A 146 8.53 -1.08 -10.04
C ILE A 146 8.10 -2.23 -9.16
N TYR A 147 8.12 -2.02 -7.85
CA TYR A 147 7.67 -2.97 -6.84
C TYR A 147 6.16 -2.85 -6.64
N VAL A 148 5.44 -3.96 -6.80
CA VAL A 148 4.00 -4.05 -6.57
C VAL A 148 3.67 -5.15 -5.58
N TRP A 149 2.57 -5.01 -4.85
CA TRP A 149 2.06 -6.05 -3.98
C TRP A 149 0.94 -6.84 -4.69
N GLY A 150 1.32 -7.86 -5.46
CA GLY A 150 0.39 -8.62 -6.30
C GLY A 150 0.72 -8.47 -7.78
N SER A 151 -0.30 -8.42 -8.64
CA SER A 151 -0.09 -8.27 -10.09
C SER A 151 -0.16 -6.80 -10.52
N ILE A 152 0.75 -6.41 -11.42
CA ILE A 152 0.72 -5.11 -12.10
C ILE A 152 -0.54 -4.94 -12.97
N ASP A 153 -1.21 -6.04 -13.34
CA ASP A 153 -2.44 -6.05 -14.13
C ASP A 153 -3.60 -5.31 -13.44
N GLU A 154 -3.51 -5.03 -12.14
CA GLU A 154 -4.49 -4.19 -11.44
C GLU A 154 -4.60 -2.78 -12.04
N LEU A 155 -3.52 -2.28 -12.66
CA LEU A 155 -3.49 -1.01 -13.38
C LEU A 155 -4.27 -1.04 -14.70
N GLU A 156 -4.54 -2.20 -15.29
CA GLU A 156 -5.29 -2.29 -16.55
C GLU A 156 -6.66 -1.62 -16.43
N LYS A 157 -7.24 -1.69 -15.23
CA LYS A 157 -8.53 -1.08 -14.93
C LYS A 157 -8.49 0.46 -14.96
N PHE A 158 -7.30 1.04 -14.78
CA PHE A 158 -7.08 2.50 -14.81
C PHE A 158 -6.71 3.01 -16.22
N MET A 159 -6.58 2.14 -17.22
CA MET A 159 -6.21 2.55 -18.59
C MET A 159 -7.24 3.47 -19.25
N GLU A 160 -8.52 3.39 -18.84
CA GLU A 160 -9.57 4.28 -19.33
C GLU A 160 -9.34 5.75 -18.95
N LEU A 161 -8.45 6.02 -17.98
CA LEU A 161 -8.09 7.37 -17.55
C LEU A 161 -7.04 8.02 -18.46
N HIS A 162 -6.52 7.32 -19.47
CA HIS A 162 -5.53 7.84 -20.42
C HIS A 162 -4.22 8.40 -19.81
N LEU A 163 -3.90 7.99 -18.57
CA LEU A 163 -2.65 8.37 -17.87
C LEU A 163 -1.43 7.56 -18.35
N PHE A 164 -1.66 6.35 -18.84
CA PHE A 164 -0.64 5.43 -19.36
C PHE A 164 -1.30 4.37 -20.25
N SER A 165 -0.49 3.65 -21.01
CA SER A 165 -0.90 2.58 -21.91
C SER A 165 -0.50 1.20 -21.40
N SER A 166 -1.18 0.15 -21.87
CA SER A 166 -0.80 -1.25 -21.58
C SER A 166 0.64 -1.55 -22.01
N ASN A 167 1.08 -0.97 -23.13
CA ASN A 167 2.45 -1.16 -23.62
C ASN A 167 3.50 -0.53 -22.68
N GLN A 168 3.17 0.54 -21.96
CA GLN A 168 4.06 1.08 -20.91
C GLN A 168 4.14 0.12 -19.73
N ILE A 169 2.99 -0.38 -19.26
CA ILE A 169 2.92 -1.34 -18.14
C ILE A 169 3.67 -2.63 -18.45
N TYR A 170 3.49 -3.23 -19.62
CA TYR A 170 4.12 -4.52 -19.96
C TYR A 170 5.61 -4.41 -20.26
N ARG A 171 6.11 -3.21 -20.58
CA ARG A 171 7.54 -2.99 -20.84
C ARG A 171 8.31 -2.58 -19.59
N SER A 172 7.64 -2.14 -18.53
CA SER A 172 8.31 -1.81 -17.28
C SER A 172 8.82 -3.06 -16.57
N ASN A 173 9.89 -2.91 -15.80
CA ASN A 173 10.40 -3.98 -14.96
C ASN A 173 9.58 -4.09 -13.67
N ASN A 174 8.54 -4.93 -13.69
CA ASN A 174 7.62 -5.08 -12.57
C ASN A 174 8.03 -6.25 -11.65
N ILE A 175 8.16 -5.96 -10.37
CA ILE A 175 8.63 -6.86 -9.33
C ILE A 175 7.47 -7.16 -8.36
N ASN A 176 6.93 -8.38 -8.40
CA ASN A 176 5.86 -8.81 -7.49
C ASN A 176 6.42 -9.14 -6.09
N SER A 177 6.37 -8.17 -5.19
CA SER A 177 6.82 -8.28 -3.79
C SER A 177 6.08 -9.35 -3.01
N GLN A 178 4.84 -9.67 -3.39
CA GLN A 178 4.04 -10.68 -2.71
C GLN A 178 4.63 -12.08 -2.90
N ASP A 179 5.20 -12.36 -4.08
CA ASP A 179 5.79 -13.68 -4.35
C ASP A 179 7.13 -13.84 -3.64
N TYR A 180 7.94 -12.79 -3.57
CA TYR A 180 9.14 -12.76 -2.72
C TYR A 180 8.78 -13.04 -1.25
N PHE A 181 7.73 -12.39 -0.74
CA PHE A 181 7.27 -12.61 0.62
C PHE A 181 6.79 -14.05 0.84
N LYS A 182 5.96 -14.61 -0.06
CA LYS A 182 5.47 -16.00 0.05
C LYS A 182 6.63 -17.00 0.09
N ASN A 183 7.62 -16.84 -0.80
CA ASN A 183 8.78 -17.72 -0.86
C ASN A 183 9.60 -17.62 0.44
N TYR A 184 9.93 -16.40 0.87
CA TYR A 184 10.64 -16.17 2.13
C TYR A 184 9.89 -16.79 3.32
N TRP A 185 8.56 -16.56 3.39
CA TRP A 185 7.74 -17.08 4.47
C TRP A 185 7.74 -18.61 4.49
N HIS A 186 7.57 -19.25 3.33
CA HIS A 186 7.59 -20.71 3.19
C HIS A 186 8.91 -21.32 3.66
N ASP A 187 10.04 -20.73 3.27
CA ASP A 187 11.38 -21.23 3.59
C ASP A 187 11.72 -21.10 5.09
N HIS A 188 11.19 -20.07 5.75
CA HIS A 188 11.53 -19.76 7.15
C HIS A 188 10.44 -20.17 8.16
N HIS A 189 9.24 -20.53 7.69
CA HIS A 189 8.10 -20.93 8.51
C HIS A 189 7.42 -22.16 7.88
N PRO A 190 8.14 -23.30 7.80
CA PRO A 190 7.59 -24.51 7.22
C PRO A 190 6.28 -24.85 7.92
N HIS A 191 5.22 -25.03 7.12
CA HIS A 191 3.91 -25.42 7.63
C HIS A 191 4.10 -26.70 8.45
N GLN A 192 3.82 -26.63 9.76
CA GLN A 192 3.75 -27.84 10.58
C GLN A 192 2.62 -28.69 10.01
N LEU A 193 2.99 -29.78 9.33
CA LEU A 193 2.09 -30.84 8.87
C LEU A 193 1.45 -31.56 10.06
#